data_AF-A0A1Q8EE15-F1
#
_entry.id   AF-A0A1Q8EE15-F1
#
_cell.length_a   1.000
_cell.length_b   1.000
_cell.length_c   1.000
_cell.angle_alpha   90.00
_cell.angle_beta   90.00
_cell.angle_gamma   90.00
#
_symmetry.space_group_name_H-M   'P 1'
#
loop_
_entity.id
_entity.type
_entity.pdbx_description
1 polymer ?
#
loop_
_entity_poly.entity_id
_entity_poly.type
_entity_poly.pdbx_seq_one_letter_code
_entity_poly.pdbx_strand_id
1 'polypeptide(L)'
;MSNSYLPIEDSLGYKSVKDALWKVFSENLDDIEIIRGEYENFGFQFSYKSYIATMWISATAKNTQFEYGEGGHFTISVPNPKYPKHSFLETIYFHNLLTDTELRDKVKDAFGKKKGTIERALSILKQYVDSIREEKNE
;
A
#
# COMPACT_ATOMS: atom_id res chain seq x y z
N MET A 1 30.17 -4.58 -14.33
CA MET A 1 29.60 -3.55 -13.43
C MET A 1 28.68 -4.28 -12.47
N SER A 2 28.92 -4.24 -11.16
CA SER A 2 28.00 -4.80 -10.18
C SER A 2 26.82 -3.83 -10.04
N ASN A 3 25.66 -4.18 -10.59
CA ASN A 3 24.41 -3.47 -10.32
C ASN A 3 23.97 -3.81 -8.89
N SER A 4 24.57 -3.16 -7.88
CA SER A 4 24.07 -3.26 -6.51
C SER A 4 22.92 -2.26 -6.35
N TYR A 5 21.70 -2.77 -6.21
CA TYR A 5 20.54 -1.98 -5.79
C TYR A 5 20.78 -1.34 -4.41
N LEU A 6 20.06 -0.25 -4.10
CA LEU A 6 20.10 0.29 -2.74
C LEU A 6 19.40 -0.68 -1.78
N PRO A 7 19.74 -0.66 -0.48
CA PRO A 7 18.88 -1.23 0.54
C PRO A 7 17.45 -0.67 0.41
N ILE A 8 16.45 -1.51 0.63
CA ILE A 8 15.03 -1.13 0.55
C ILE A 8 14.74 0.08 1.46
N GLU A 9 15.32 0.08 2.65
CA GLU A 9 15.21 1.10 3.68
C GLU A 9 15.72 2.47 3.22
N ASP A 10 16.69 2.47 2.31
CA ASP A 10 17.24 3.68 1.72
C ASP A 10 16.42 4.19 0.53
N SER A 11 15.52 3.37 0.00
CA SER A 11 14.68 3.72 -1.16
C SER A 11 13.70 4.85 -0.83
N LEU A 12 13.38 5.66 -1.84
CA LEU A 12 12.35 6.70 -1.75
C LEU A 12 10.98 6.12 -1.40
N GLY A 13 10.65 4.93 -1.93
CA GLY A 13 9.38 4.26 -1.66
C GLY A 13 9.24 3.92 -0.17
N TYR A 14 10.28 3.36 0.44
CA TYR A 14 10.28 3.03 1.86
C TYR A 14 10.10 4.26 2.74
N LYS A 15 10.89 5.32 2.49
CA LYS A 15 10.79 6.58 3.22
C LYS A 15 9.40 7.21 3.09
N SER A 16 8.84 7.22 1.88
CA SER A 16 7.48 7.73 1.64
C SER A 16 6.40 6.92 2.34
N VAL A 17 6.51 5.59 2.40
CA VAL A 17 5.56 4.73 3.13
C VAL A 17 5.70 4.94 4.63
N LYS A 18 6.93 4.95 5.15
CA LYS A 18 7.22 5.19 6.57
C LYS A 18 6.62 6.50 7.07
N ASP A 19 6.87 7.60 6.34
CA ASP A 19 6.30 8.91 6.67
C ASP A 19 4.76 8.90 6.63
N ALA A 20 4.18 8.23 5.64
CA ALA A 20 2.73 8.16 5.46
C ALA A 20 2.06 7.33 6.57
N LEU A 21 2.63 6.17 6.94
CA LEU A 21 2.15 5.34 8.04
C LEU A 21 2.21 6.12 9.36
N TRP A 22 3.31 6.81 9.62
CA TRP A 22 3.46 7.62 10.84
C TRP A 22 2.40 8.71 10.94
N LYS A 23 2.13 9.44 9.85
CA LYS A 23 1.14 10.52 9.86
C LYS A 23 -0.30 10.04 9.96
N VAL A 24 -0.65 8.95 9.27
CA VAL A 24 -2.05 8.50 9.17
C VAL A 24 -2.43 7.59 10.33
N PHE A 25 -1.53 6.69 10.72
CA PHE A 25 -1.77 5.65 11.71
C PHE A 25 -0.92 5.77 12.97
N SER A 26 0.11 6.64 12.98
CA SER A 26 1.11 6.70 14.06
C SER A 26 1.87 5.39 14.23
N GLU A 27 2.11 4.71 13.10
CA GLU A 27 2.81 3.43 13.01
C GLU A 27 4.15 3.62 12.30
N ASN A 28 5.20 3.00 12.83
CA ASN A 28 6.54 3.09 12.27
C ASN A 28 6.84 1.84 11.43
N LEU A 29 7.20 2.05 10.15
CA LEU A 29 7.50 0.96 9.23
C LEU A 29 8.71 0.11 9.66
N ASP A 30 9.67 0.68 10.40
CA ASP A 30 10.85 -0.06 10.88
C ASP A 30 10.47 -1.18 11.88
N ASP A 31 9.32 -1.05 12.54
CA ASP A 31 8.82 -2.00 13.53
C ASP A 31 7.94 -3.10 12.90
N ILE A 32 7.74 -3.06 11.58
CA ILE A 32 6.91 -3.99 10.82
C ILE A 32 7.80 -4.94 10.02
N GLU A 33 7.48 -6.24 10.06
CA GLU A 33 8.17 -7.24 9.26
C GLU A 33 7.95 -7.01 7.76
N ILE A 34 9.04 -6.84 7.02
CA ILE A 34 9.04 -6.58 5.59
C ILE A 34 9.20 -7.87 4.79
N ILE A 35 8.28 -8.11 3.85
CA ILE A 35 8.38 -9.12 2.81
C ILE A 35 9.20 -8.55 1.66
N ARG A 36 10.38 -9.09 1.41
CA ARG A 36 11.29 -8.61 0.36
C ARG A 36 11.02 -9.33 -0.97
N GLY A 37 10.98 -8.57 -2.06
CA GLY A 37 10.89 -9.11 -3.42
C GLY A 37 12.27 -9.34 -4.07
N GLU A 38 12.26 -9.67 -5.36
CA GLU A 38 13.46 -9.96 -6.16
C GLU A 38 14.37 -8.73 -6.40
N TYR A 39 13.84 -7.51 -6.21
CA TYR A 39 14.52 -6.23 -6.40
C TYR A 39 14.34 -5.33 -5.17
N GLU A 40 14.24 -4.01 -5.34
CA GLU A 40 13.88 -3.06 -4.27
C GLU A 40 12.36 -3.11 -3.90
N ASN A 41 11.63 -4.07 -4.45
CA ASN A 41 10.23 -4.32 -4.12
C ASN A 41 10.10 -4.80 -2.69
N PHE A 42 9.11 -4.27 -2.00
CA PHE A 42 8.78 -4.76 -0.68
C PHE A 42 7.29 -4.71 -0.42
N GLY A 43 6.84 -5.60 0.44
CA GLY A 43 5.50 -5.59 0.98
C GLY A 43 5.52 -5.81 2.48
N PHE A 44 4.38 -5.63 3.10
CA PHE A 44 4.19 -5.88 4.52
C PHE A 44 2.72 -6.08 4.81
N GLN A 45 2.45 -6.81 5.88
CA GLN A 45 1.11 -6.92 6.42
C GLN A 45 0.88 -5.78 7.41
N PHE A 46 -0.28 -5.16 7.31
CA PHE A 46 -0.70 -4.07 8.17
C PHE A 46 -2.06 -4.40 8.77
N SER A 47 -2.25 -4.07 10.05
CA SER A 47 -3.55 -4.18 10.70
C SER A 47 -3.93 -2.86 11.35
N TYR A 48 -5.13 -2.39 11.06
CA TYR A 48 -5.72 -1.24 11.74
C TYR A 48 -7.13 -1.60 12.17
N LYS A 49 -7.42 -1.46 13.47
CA LYS A 49 -8.70 -1.88 14.06
C LYS A 49 -9.10 -3.28 13.54
N SER A 50 -8.25 -4.27 13.75
CA SER A 50 -8.43 -5.68 13.30
C SER A 50 -8.70 -5.88 11.80
N TYR A 51 -8.65 -4.83 10.98
CA TYR A 51 -8.79 -4.91 9.53
C TYR A 51 -7.41 -5.14 8.96
N ILE A 52 -7.22 -6.27 8.28
CA ILE A 52 -5.95 -6.70 7.73
C ILE A 52 -5.83 -6.18 6.30
N ALA A 53 -4.70 -5.58 5.96
CA ALA A 53 -4.34 -5.22 4.61
C ALA A 53 -2.92 -5.70 4.31
N THR A 54 -2.67 -6.08 3.06
CA THR A 54 -1.32 -6.32 2.57
C THR A 54 -0.96 -5.18 1.65
N MET A 55 0.14 -4.50 1.94
CA MET A 55 0.60 -3.35 1.17
C MET A 55 1.88 -3.71 0.43
N TRP A 56 2.03 -3.19 -0.78
CA TRP A 56 3.21 -3.44 -1.62
C TRP A 56 3.69 -2.16 -2.29
N ILE A 57 5.00 -1.99 -2.33
CA ILE A 57 5.70 -1.09 -3.24
C ILE A 57 6.35 -1.94 -4.33
N SER A 58 5.89 -1.75 -5.56
CA SER A 58 6.35 -2.49 -6.73
C SER A 58 7.17 -1.63 -7.71
N ALA A 59 8.11 -2.29 -8.39
CA ALA A 59 9.00 -1.81 -9.43
C ALA A 59 8.59 -2.43 -10.76
N THR A 60 8.72 -1.65 -11.81
CA THR A 60 8.76 -2.18 -13.18
C THR A 60 10.15 -2.78 -13.40
N ALA A 61 10.20 -4.04 -13.84
CA ALA A 61 11.43 -4.83 -14.04
C ALA A 61 12.33 -4.34 -15.21
N LYS A 62 12.32 -3.05 -15.54
CA LYS A 62 13.26 -2.44 -16.49
C LYS A 62 14.50 -2.06 -15.69
N ASN A 63 15.62 -2.72 -15.99
CA ASN A 63 16.92 -2.73 -15.27
C ASN A 63 17.64 -1.37 -15.12
N THR A 64 16.97 -0.39 -14.54
CA THR A 64 17.55 0.80 -13.88
C THR A 64 16.75 0.98 -12.60
N GLN A 65 17.44 1.30 -11.49
CA GLN A 65 16.88 1.62 -10.17
C GLN A 65 15.43 2.15 -10.28
N PHE A 66 14.45 1.29 -10.00
CA PHE A 66 13.02 1.49 -10.26
C PHE A 66 12.68 2.36 -11.48
N GLU A 67 12.60 1.88 -12.74
CA GLU A 67 12.06 2.75 -13.81
C GLU A 67 10.52 2.83 -13.93
N TYR A 68 9.95 3.50 -12.91
CA TYR A 68 9.26 4.80 -13.06
C TYR A 68 10.01 5.96 -12.34
N GLY A 69 11.33 5.82 -12.13
CA GLY A 69 12.37 6.77 -11.68
C GLY A 69 12.47 7.11 -10.18
N GLU A 70 11.51 6.67 -9.36
CA GLU A 70 10.93 7.63 -8.41
C GLU A 70 9.98 6.93 -7.38
N GLY A 71 10.46 6.05 -6.49
CA GLY A 71 9.69 5.58 -5.31
C GLY A 71 8.60 4.51 -5.48
N GLY A 72 8.44 3.90 -6.66
CA GLY A 72 7.58 2.71 -6.86
C GLY A 72 6.06 2.93 -6.83
N HIS A 73 5.31 1.94 -7.30
CA HIS A 73 3.83 1.94 -7.29
C HIS A 73 3.32 1.30 -6.01
N PHE A 74 2.53 2.05 -5.24
CA PHE A 74 1.96 1.62 -3.98
C PHE A 74 0.59 0.99 -4.19
N THR A 75 0.43 -0.24 -3.73
CA THR A 75 -0.83 -0.99 -3.82
C THR A 75 -1.26 -1.50 -2.46
N ILE A 76 -2.58 -1.57 -2.27
CA ILE A 76 -3.22 -2.05 -1.04
C ILE A 76 -4.17 -3.18 -1.44
N SER A 77 -3.94 -4.36 -0.89
CA SER A 77 -4.80 -5.53 -1.01
C SER A 77 -5.52 -5.78 0.31
N VAL A 78 -6.81 -6.07 0.24
CA VAL A 78 -7.68 -6.26 1.40
C VAL A 78 -8.54 -7.51 1.22
N PRO A 79 -9.11 -8.08 2.30
CA PRO A 79 -10.03 -9.20 2.20
C PRO A 79 -11.17 -8.92 1.22
N ASN A 80 -11.44 -9.87 0.35
CA ASN A 80 -12.50 -9.75 -0.63
C ASN A 80 -13.85 -10.09 0.03
N PRO A 81 -14.80 -9.13 0.16
CA PRO A 81 -16.10 -9.40 0.77
C PRO A 81 -16.95 -10.38 -0.03
N LYS A 82 -16.58 -10.65 -1.29
CA LYS A 82 -17.25 -11.65 -2.15
C LYS A 82 -16.67 -13.06 -1.97
N TYR A 83 -15.55 -13.24 -1.28
CA TYR A 83 -14.98 -14.56 -1.05
C TYR A 83 -15.65 -15.28 0.15
N PRO A 84 -15.83 -16.61 0.11
CA PRO A 84 -15.69 -17.50 -1.06
C PRO A 84 -16.96 -17.59 -1.92
N LYS A 85 -18.06 -16.96 -1.48
CA LYS A 85 -19.42 -17.21 -2.00
C LYS A 85 -19.64 -16.74 -3.45
N HIS A 86 -19.01 -15.63 -3.83
CA HIS A 86 -19.20 -14.92 -5.10
C HIS A 86 -17.87 -14.55 -5.77
N SER A 87 -16.74 -15.07 -5.26
CA SER A 87 -15.40 -14.90 -5.82
C SER A 87 -14.46 -15.97 -5.29
N PHE A 88 -13.52 -16.41 -6.13
CA PHE A 88 -12.45 -17.33 -5.75
C PHE A 88 -11.19 -16.63 -5.23
N LEU A 89 -11.14 -15.29 -5.29
CA LEU A 89 -9.99 -14.51 -4.82
C LEU A 89 -10.20 -14.11 -3.36
N GLU A 90 -9.31 -14.55 -2.46
CA GLU A 90 -9.35 -14.20 -1.03
C GLU A 90 -9.15 -12.71 -0.77
N THR A 91 -8.36 -12.06 -1.62
CA THR A 91 -8.05 -10.64 -1.54
C THR A 91 -8.40 -9.91 -2.82
N ILE A 92 -8.67 -8.62 -2.70
CA ILE A 92 -8.90 -7.70 -3.82
C ILE A 92 -8.12 -6.41 -3.61
N TYR A 93 -7.75 -5.71 -4.69
CA TYR A 93 -7.21 -4.36 -4.56
C TYR A 93 -8.25 -3.43 -3.93
N PHE A 94 -7.83 -2.67 -2.92
CA PHE A 94 -8.69 -1.78 -2.15
C PHE A 94 -9.45 -0.80 -3.03
N HIS A 95 -8.81 -0.25 -4.06
CA HIS A 95 -9.47 0.69 -4.98
C HIS A 95 -10.70 0.08 -5.68
N ASN A 96 -10.80 -1.25 -5.82
CA ASN A 96 -11.98 -1.90 -6.39
C ASN A 96 -13.20 -1.95 -5.46
N LEU A 97 -13.02 -1.62 -4.17
CA LEU A 97 -14.12 -1.47 -3.21
C LEU A 97 -14.69 -0.04 -3.19
N LEU A 98 -14.02 0.91 -3.85
CA LEU A 98 -14.43 2.30 -3.91
C LEU A 98 -15.39 2.52 -5.09
N THR A 99 -16.59 3.01 -4.80
CA THR A 99 -17.60 3.38 -5.81
C THR A 99 -17.33 4.76 -6.41
N ASP A 100 -16.78 5.67 -5.61
CA ASP A 100 -16.34 6.98 -6.05
C ASP A 100 -15.09 6.86 -6.95
N THR A 101 -15.20 7.34 -8.18
CA THR A 101 -14.13 7.24 -9.17
C THR A 101 -12.91 8.08 -8.82
N GLU A 102 -13.10 9.25 -8.19
CA GLU A 102 -12.00 10.12 -7.79
C GLU A 102 -11.20 9.50 -6.64
N LEU A 103 -11.88 8.91 -5.66
CA LEU A 103 -11.22 8.18 -4.56
C LEU A 103 -10.50 6.94 -5.08
N ARG A 104 -11.14 6.18 -5.97
CA ARG A 104 -10.53 5.02 -6.62
C ARG A 104 -9.23 5.39 -7.31
N ASP A 105 -9.23 6.43 -8.13
CA ASP A 105 -8.06 6.81 -8.92
C ASP A 105 -6.95 7.37 -8.02
N LYS A 106 -7.28 8.08 -6.92
CA LYS A 106 -6.32 8.50 -5.88
C LYS A 106 -5.60 7.32 -5.21
N VAL A 107 -6.29 6.20 -4.98
CA VAL A 107 -5.69 4.99 -4.40
C VAL A 107 -4.92 4.20 -5.45
N LYS A 108 -5.51 4.04 -6.65
CA LYS A 108 -4.91 3.29 -7.75
C LYS A 108 -3.60 3.93 -8.22
N ASP A 109 -3.52 5.25 -8.25
CA ASP A 109 -2.36 5.99 -8.76
C ASP A 109 -1.48 6.54 -7.62
N ALA A 110 -1.33 5.76 -6.53
CA ALA A 110 -0.44 6.08 -5.42
C ALA A 110 1.00 5.69 -5.73
N PHE A 111 1.93 6.64 -5.70
CA PHE A 111 3.34 6.40 -6.05
C PHE A 111 4.28 7.02 -5.03
N GLY A 112 5.38 6.34 -4.67
CA GLY A 112 6.31 6.84 -3.65
C GLY A 112 7.02 8.14 -4.04
N LYS A 113 7.24 8.42 -5.33
CA LYS A 113 7.66 9.75 -5.85
C LYS A 113 6.75 10.88 -5.51
N LYS A 114 5.45 10.62 -5.68
CA LYS A 114 4.48 11.70 -5.77
C LYS A 114 4.07 12.02 -4.36
N LYS A 115 4.73 13.04 -3.81
CA LYS A 115 4.57 13.50 -2.43
C LYS A 115 3.10 13.53 -2.02
N GLY A 116 2.79 12.86 -0.91
CA GLY A 116 1.46 12.82 -0.31
C GLY A 116 0.45 11.88 -0.98
N THR A 117 0.78 11.19 -2.08
CA THR A 117 -0.18 10.23 -2.69
C THR A 117 -0.36 8.98 -1.85
N ILE A 118 0.72 8.42 -1.29
CA ILE A 118 0.63 7.29 -0.35
C ILE A 118 -0.13 7.70 0.92
N GLU A 119 0.19 8.86 1.50
CA GLU A 119 -0.53 9.43 2.65
C GLU A 119 -2.03 9.56 2.37
N ARG A 120 -2.41 10.03 1.18
CA ARG A 120 -3.80 10.14 0.76
C ARG A 120 -4.47 8.77 0.59
N ALA A 121 -3.79 7.81 -0.04
CA ALA A 121 -4.32 6.45 -0.21
C ALA A 121 -4.55 5.77 1.17
N LEU A 122 -3.61 5.93 2.09
CA LEU A 122 -3.74 5.44 3.47
C LEU A 122 -4.85 6.16 4.25
N SER A 123 -5.03 7.46 4.04
CA SER A 123 -6.13 8.21 4.65
C SER A 123 -7.50 7.72 4.18
N ILE A 124 -7.63 7.43 2.87
CA ILE A 124 -8.85 6.85 2.30
C ILE A 124 -9.10 5.45 2.88
N LEU A 125 -8.05 4.63 3.03
CA LEU A 125 -8.17 3.32 3.69
C LEU A 125 -8.65 3.47 5.14
N LYS A 126 -8.06 4.39 5.90
CA LYS A 126 -8.45 4.65 7.29
C LYS A 126 -9.92 5.03 7.41
N GLN A 127 -10.38 5.99 6.61
CA GLN A 127 -11.78 6.43 6.58
C GLN A 127 -12.73 5.28 6.22
N TYR A 128 -12.37 4.45 5.24
CA TYR A 128 -13.16 3.29 4.86
C TYR A 128 -13.28 2.25 5.98
N VAL A 129 -12.18 1.96 6.69
CA VAL A 129 -12.21 1.03 7.83
C VAL A 129 -13.00 1.60 9.01
N ASP A 130 -12.87 2.91 9.24
CA ASP A 130 -13.62 3.62 10.28
C ASP A 130 -15.13 3.56 9.98
N SER A 131 -15.56 3.80 8.74
CA SER A 131 -16.98 3.78 8.35
C SER A 131 -17.62 2.39 8.51
N ILE A 132 -16.93 1.32 8.11
CA ILE A 132 -17.43 -0.06 8.28
C ILE A 132 -17.65 -0.39 9.76
N ARG A 133 -16.82 0.17 10.66
CA ARG A 133 -16.93 -0.11 12.09
C ARG A 133 -18.01 0.71 12.77
N GLU A 134 -18.29 1.90 12.29
CA GLU A 134 -19.46 2.69 12.74
C GLU A 134 -20.76 1.94 12.41
N GLU A 135 -20.91 1.44 11.19
CA GLU A 135 -22.09 0.66 10.75
C GLU A 135 -22.32 -0.64 11.55
N LYS A 136 -21.30 -1.18 12.23
CA LYS A 136 -21.42 -2.41 13.03
C LYS A 136 -21.77 -2.17 14.51
N ASN A 137 -21.70 -0.93 14.97
CA ASN A 137 -22.00 -0.54 16.34
C ASN A 137 -23.40 0.11 16.47
N GLU A 138 -24.14 0.23 15.37
CA GLU A 138 -25.56 0.61 15.29
C GLU A 138 -26.45 -0.63 15.22
#